data_AF-A0A8E1URA3-F1
#
_entry.id   AF-A0A8E1URA3-F1
#
_cell.length_a   1.000
_cell.length_b   1.000
_cell.length_c   1.000
_cell.angle_alpha   90.00
_cell.angle_beta   90.00
_cell.angle_gamma   90.00
#
_symmetry.space_group_name_H-M   'P 1'
#
loop_
_entity.id
_entity.type
_entity.pdbx_description
1 polymer ?
#
loop_
_entity_poly.entity_id
_entity_poly.type
_entity_poly.pdbx_seq_one_letter_code
_entity_poly.pdbx_strand_id
1 'polypeptide(L)'
;MWHGLCRILLIAALALTAATPAMAQEGLNVNKVFQRFGHAKGCKMVEMHNAKLKGYELKVYKSLTYKNIGASIEPYLKADRKNAKKIREVVENGQIVSGYYIMPPKSKGINRYILFSKVKPNRGTVIYIEGELSPDDIMKLCYA
;
A
#
# COMPACT_ATOMS: atom_id res chain seq x y z
N MET A 1 21.95 -50.62 -13.42
CA MET A 1 20.59 -50.04 -13.57
C MET A 1 20.12 -49.22 -12.36
N TRP A 2 20.61 -49.48 -11.13
CA TRP A 2 20.21 -48.74 -9.91
C TRP A 2 20.73 -47.29 -9.81
N HIS A 3 21.96 -47.03 -10.24
CA HIS A 3 22.57 -45.69 -10.16
C HIS A 3 21.96 -44.65 -11.12
N GLY A 4 21.33 -45.09 -12.22
CA GLY A 4 20.66 -44.21 -13.18
C GLY A 4 19.33 -43.67 -12.65
N LEU A 5 18.53 -44.53 -11.99
CA LEU A 5 17.28 -44.16 -11.34
C LEU A 5 17.49 -43.16 -10.20
N CYS A 6 18.55 -43.34 -9.41
CA CYS A 6 18.85 -42.44 -8.28
C CYS A 6 19.26 -41.02 -8.75
N ARG A 7 19.98 -40.93 -9.88
CA ARG A 7 20.34 -39.63 -10.50
C ARG A 7 19.13 -38.91 -11.10
N ILE A 8 18.22 -39.65 -11.71
CA ILE A 8 16.98 -39.08 -12.29
C ILE A 8 16.06 -38.56 -11.19
N LEU A 9 15.94 -39.27 -10.05
CA LEU A 9 15.16 -38.82 -8.89
C LEU A 9 15.73 -37.56 -8.22
N LEU A 10 17.06 -37.43 -8.14
CA LEU A 10 17.72 -36.22 -7.61
C LEU A 10 17.52 -34.99 -8.50
N ILE A 11 17.52 -35.16 -9.82
CA ILE A 11 17.27 -34.07 -10.78
C ILE A 11 15.80 -33.64 -10.74
N ALA A 12 14.87 -34.59 -10.59
CA ALA A 12 13.44 -34.29 -10.43
C ALA A 12 13.14 -33.56 -9.10
N ALA A 13 13.82 -33.93 -8.00
CA ALA A 13 13.68 -33.26 -6.71
C ALA A 13 14.26 -31.84 -6.71
N LEU A 14 15.34 -31.59 -7.46
CA LEU A 14 15.95 -30.25 -7.57
C LEU A 14 15.16 -29.31 -8.49
N ALA A 15 14.36 -29.84 -9.41
CA ALA A 15 13.48 -29.06 -10.28
C ALA A 15 12.23 -28.51 -9.56
N LEU A 16 11.84 -29.08 -8.41
CA LEU A 16 10.66 -28.63 -7.64
C LEU A 16 10.92 -27.40 -6.75
N THR A 17 12.16 -26.94 -6.59
CA THR A 17 12.48 -25.75 -5.76
C THR A 17 12.67 -24.46 -6.57
N ALA A 18 12.63 -24.53 -7.91
CA ALA A 18 12.91 -23.38 -8.78
C ALA A 18 11.68 -22.56 -9.20
N ALA A 19 10.51 -22.82 -8.61
CA ALA A 19 9.28 -22.08 -8.91
C ALA A 19 8.73 -21.38 -7.65
N THR A 20 9.54 -20.56 -7.00
CA THR A 20 8.95 -19.36 -6.40
C THR A 20 9.04 -18.29 -7.46
N PRO A 21 7.94 -17.96 -8.18
CA PRO A 21 7.90 -16.64 -8.78
C PRO A 21 8.08 -15.68 -7.60
N ALA A 22 9.23 -15.00 -7.56
CA ALA A 22 9.32 -13.72 -6.89
C ALA A 22 8.31 -12.85 -7.63
N MET A 23 7.04 -12.97 -7.22
CA MET A 23 5.96 -12.09 -7.60
C MET A 23 6.43 -10.74 -7.12
N ALA A 24 7.11 -10.00 -8.00
CA ALA A 24 7.16 -8.56 -7.91
C ALA A 24 5.69 -8.14 -7.91
N GLN A 25 5.09 -8.05 -6.72
CA GLN A 25 3.77 -7.48 -6.56
C GLN A 25 3.92 -6.02 -6.97
N GLU A 26 3.70 -5.73 -8.26
CA GLU A 26 3.78 -4.37 -8.81
C GLU A 26 2.79 -3.41 -8.11
N GLY A 27 1.80 -3.98 -7.41
CA GLY A 27 0.80 -3.26 -6.63
C GLY A 27 1.11 -3.20 -5.13
N LEU A 28 0.88 -2.02 -4.55
CA LEU A 28 0.89 -1.79 -3.12
C LEU A 28 -0.25 -2.55 -2.42
N ASN A 29 -0.02 -3.02 -1.21
CA ASN A 29 -1.01 -3.78 -0.43
C ASN A 29 -2.23 -2.94 -0.07
N VAL A 30 -2.08 -1.61 0.06
CA VAL A 30 -3.19 -0.69 0.28
C VAL A 30 -4.22 -0.73 -0.85
N ASN A 31 -3.86 -1.15 -2.07
CA ASN A 31 -4.84 -1.34 -3.15
C ASN A 31 -5.91 -2.37 -2.78
N LYS A 32 -5.52 -3.41 -2.02
CA LYS A 32 -6.45 -4.44 -1.53
C LYS A 32 -7.42 -3.87 -0.50
N VAL A 33 -7.05 -2.81 0.23
CA VAL A 33 -7.96 -2.12 1.17
C VAL A 33 -9.11 -1.49 0.40
N PHE A 34 -8.82 -0.75 -0.66
CA PHE A 34 -9.84 -0.12 -1.49
C PHE A 34 -10.72 -1.17 -2.20
N GLN A 35 -10.12 -2.20 -2.78
CA GLN A 35 -10.86 -3.26 -3.48
C GLN A 35 -11.79 -4.05 -2.55
N ARG A 36 -11.30 -4.42 -1.36
CA ARG A 36 -12.04 -5.28 -0.43
C ARG A 36 -13.07 -4.53 0.40
N PHE A 37 -12.76 -3.29 0.80
CA PHE A 37 -13.57 -2.54 1.75
C PHE A 37 -14.28 -1.33 1.15
N GLY A 38 -14.05 -1.01 -0.13
CA GLY A 38 -14.63 0.17 -0.78
C GLY A 38 -16.15 0.28 -0.68
N HIS A 39 -16.84 -0.87 -0.71
CA HIS A 39 -18.30 -0.98 -0.59
C HIS A 39 -18.76 -1.65 0.70
N ALA A 40 -17.84 -1.91 1.63
CA ALA A 40 -18.19 -2.56 2.89
C ALA A 40 -19.02 -1.62 3.77
N LYS A 41 -19.94 -2.19 4.57
CA LYS A 41 -20.76 -1.42 5.51
C LYS A 41 -19.86 -0.61 6.45
N GLY A 42 -20.18 0.68 6.60
CA GLY A 42 -19.39 1.60 7.43
C GLY A 42 -18.15 2.16 6.75
N CYS A 43 -17.96 1.92 5.45
CA CYS A 43 -16.91 2.52 4.64
C CYS A 43 -17.50 3.52 3.63
N LYS A 44 -16.75 4.57 3.34
CA LYS A 44 -17.01 5.51 2.25
C LYS A 44 -15.74 5.63 1.43
N MET A 45 -15.81 5.22 0.17
CA MET A 45 -14.70 5.29 -0.77
C MET A 45 -14.91 6.42 -1.78
N VAL A 46 -13.83 7.11 -2.11
CA VAL A 46 -13.74 8.00 -3.28
C VAL A 46 -12.60 7.50 -4.13
N GLU A 47 -12.82 7.40 -5.44
CA GLU A 47 -11.78 7.12 -6.43
C GLU A 47 -11.90 8.13 -7.56
N MET A 48 -10.80 8.79 -7.87
CA MET A 48 -10.70 9.76 -8.96
C MET A 48 -9.44 9.46 -9.77
N HIS A 49 -9.56 9.68 -11.08
CA HIS A 49 -8.47 9.51 -12.03
C HIS A 49 -8.29 10.81 -12.81
N ASN A 50 -7.04 11.17 -13.09
CA ASN A 50 -6.69 12.39 -13.86
C ASN A 50 -7.41 13.65 -13.33
N ALA A 51 -7.38 13.84 -12.02
CA ALA A 51 -8.12 14.90 -11.34
C ALA A 51 -7.17 15.98 -10.82
N LYS A 52 -7.67 17.22 -10.71
CA LYS A 52 -6.95 18.31 -10.04
C LYS A 52 -7.42 18.43 -8.59
N LEU A 53 -6.49 18.38 -7.64
CA LEU A 53 -6.78 18.62 -6.22
C LEU A 53 -5.96 19.81 -5.74
N LYS A 54 -6.63 20.90 -5.32
CA LYS A 54 -5.97 22.15 -4.88
C LYS A 54 -4.89 22.65 -5.87
N GLY A 55 -5.12 22.48 -7.18
CA GLY A 55 -4.18 22.87 -8.24
C GLY A 55 -3.15 21.80 -8.65
N TYR A 56 -3.05 20.68 -7.92
CA TYR A 56 -2.14 19.58 -8.25
C TYR A 56 -2.79 18.54 -9.16
N GLU A 57 -2.07 18.14 -10.21
CA GLU A 57 -2.46 17.06 -11.11
C GLU A 57 -2.24 15.69 -10.45
N LEU A 58 -3.33 14.96 -10.21
CA LEU A 58 -3.32 13.61 -9.67
C LEU A 58 -3.65 12.62 -10.79
N LYS A 59 -2.79 11.62 -11.00
CA LYS A 59 -3.11 10.49 -11.89
C LYS A 59 -4.15 9.59 -11.25
N VAL A 60 -3.98 9.27 -9.97
CA VAL A 60 -4.91 8.48 -9.18
C VAL A 60 -5.03 9.09 -7.80
N TYR A 61 -6.27 9.22 -7.33
CA TYR A 61 -6.59 9.51 -5.94
C TYR A 61 -7.60 8.49 -5.45
N LYS A 62 -7.30 7.80 -4.35
CA LYS A 62 -8.25 6.94 -3.65
C LYS A 62 -8.30 7.34 -2.20
N SER A 63 -9.48 7.44 -1.62
CA SER A 63 -9.66 7.55 -0.18
C SER A 63 -10.68 6.55 0.32
N LEU A 64 -10.46 6.03 1.52
CA LEU A 64 -11.38 5.17 2.23
C LEU A 64 -11.48 5.68 3.65
N THR A 65 -12.62 6.28 3.99
CA THR A 65 -12.98 6.53 5.39
C THR A 65 -13.73 5.31 5.89
N TYR A 66 -13.35 4.80 7.06
CA TYR A 66 -13.86 3.53 7.57
C TYR A 66 -14.27 3.60 9.05
N LYS A 67 -15.21 2.74 9.43
CA LYS A 67 -15.66 2.50 10.80
C LYS A 67 -15.64 1.00 11.10
N ASN A 68 -15.18 0.64 12.29
CA ASN A 68 -15.18 -0.71 12.86
C ASN A 68 -14.28 -1.75 12.16
N ILE A 69 -13.38 -1.34 11.26
CA ILE A 69 -12.51 -2.27 10.48
C ILE A 69 -11.02 -1.94 10.55
N GLY A 70 -10.58 -1.11 11.51
CA GLY A 70 -9.17 -0.70 11.60
C GLY A 70 -8.20 -1.87 11.72
N ALA A 71 -8.51 -2.87 12.55
CA ALA A 71 -7.72 -4.09 12.68
C ALA A 71 -7.57 -4.88 11.36
N SER A 72 -8.56 -4.80 10.45
CA SER A 72 -8.49 -5.45 9.14
C SER A 72 -7.67 -4.65 8.12
N ILE A 73 -7.50 -3.34 8.32
CA ILE A 73 -6.71 -2.45 7.46
C ILE A 73 -5.22 -2.47 7.86
N GLU A 74 -4.93 -2.56 9.16
CA GLU A 74 -3.57 -2.50 9.72
C GLU A 74 -2.55 -3.41 9.02
N PRO A 75 -2.85 -4.67 8.66
CA PRO A 75 -1.89 -5.55 8.00
C PRO A 75 -1.42 -5.03 6.65
N TYR A 76 -2.30 -4.37 5.89
CA TYR A 76 -1.96 -3.81 4.58
C TYR A 76 -1.05 -2.60 4.71
N LEU A 77 -1.33 -1.71 5.69
CA LEU A 77 -0.46 -0.57 6.01
C LEU A 77 0.91 -1.05 6.50
N LYS A 78 0.96 -2.07 7.37
CA LYS A 78 2.21 -2.64 7.88
C LYS A 78 3.04 -3.30 6.78
N ALA A 79 2.38 -3.93 5.80
CA ALA A 79 3.06 -4.53 4.65
C ALA A 79 3.71 -3.46 3.77
N ASP A 80 2.98 -2.38 3.45
CA ASP A 80 3.53 -1.30 2.62
C ASP A 80 4.58 -0.46 3.36
N ARG A 81 4.43 -0.27 4.68
CA ARG A 81 5.43 0.40 5.53
C ARG A 81 6.83 -0.21 5.36
N LYS A 82 6.93 -1.55 5.25
CA LYS A 82 8.23 -2.24 5.08
C LYS A 82 8.95 -1.88 3.78
N ASN A 83 8.20 -1.50 2.75
CA ASN A 83 8.71 -1.21 1.41
C ASN A 83 8.72 0.29 1.10
N ALA A 84 8.40 1.14 2.08
CA ALA A 84 8.38 2.59 1.90
C ALA A 84 9.81 3.13 1.78
N LYS A 85 10.03 4.06 0.84
CA LYS A 85 11.28 4.83 0.73
C LYS A 85 11.48 5.78 1.91
N LYS A 86 10.38 6.35 2.42
CA LYS A 86 10.39 7.25 3.57
C LYS A 86 9.10 7.10 4.36
N ILE A 87 9.24 7.12 5.67
CA ILE A 87 8.14 6.96 6.64
C ILE A 87 8.08 8.21 7.51
N ARG A 88 6.87 8.76 7.68
CA ARG A 88 6.57 9.79 8.67
C ARG A 88 5.33 9.37 9.42
N GLU A 89 5.44 9.20 10.72
CA GLU A 89 4.38 8.71 11.59
C GLU A 89 4.24 9.66 12.79
N VAL A 90 3.01 9.91 13.19
CA VAL A 90 2.69 10.59 14.44
C VAL A 90 2.35 9.52 15.46
N VAL A 91 3.05 9.56 16.59
CA VAL A 91 2.89 8.61 17.69
C VAL A 91 2.32 9.35 18.89
N GLU A 92 1.20 8.87 19.40
CA GLU A 92 0.57 9.36 20.63
C GLU A 92 0.35 8.18 21.58
N ASN A 93 0.73 8.33 22.84
CA ASN A 93 0.61 7.27 23.86
C ASN A 93 1.23 5.91 23.41
N GLY A 94 2.34 5.96 22.68
CA GLY A 94 3.01 4.77 22.16
C GLY A 94 2.32 4.10 20.96
N GLN A 95 1.25 4.69 20.43
CA GLN A 95 0.52 4.17 19.26
C GLN A 95 0.68 5.09 18.05
N ILE A 96 0.86 4.50 16.87
CA ILE A 96 0.86 5.25 15.61
C ILE A 96 -0.57 5.66 15.28
N VAL A 97 -0.86 6.96 15.39
CA VAL A 97 -2.21 7.53 15.19
C VAL A 97 -2.41 8.10 13.79
N SER A 98 -1.36 8.54 13.11
CA SER A 98 -1.43 8.99 11.72
C SER A 98 -0.05 8.94 11.06
N GLY A 99 0.00 9.14 9.75
CA GLY A 99 1.26 9.20 9.05
C GLY A 99 1.11 9.18 7.54
N TYR A 100 2.26 9.25 6.88
CA TYR A 100 2.36 9.02 5.45
C TYR A 100 3.64 8.26 5.08
N TYR A 101 3.52 7.46 4.04
CA TYR A 101 4.59 6.68 3.43
C TYR A 101 4.81 7.16 2.01
N ILE A 102 6.07 7.44 1.68
CA ILE A 102 6.52 7.67 0.31
C ILE A 102 6.96 6.33 -0.23
N MET A 103 6.26 5.83 -1.24
CA MET A 103 6.54 4.54 -1.84
C MET A 103 7.51 4.70 -3.02
N PRO A 104 8.16 3.63 -3.48
CA PRO A 104 8.89 3.66 -4.74
C PRO A 104 8.00 4.21 -5.86
N PRO A 105 8.49 5.09 -6.74
CA PRO A 105 7.68 5.62 -7.84
C PRO A 105 7.21 4.46 -8.74
N LYS A 106 6.07 4.66 -9.41
CA LYS A 106 5.52 3.67 -10.34
C LYS A 106 6.26 3.69 -11.68
N SER A 107 6.61 4.90 -12.12
CA SER A 107 7.38 5.18 -13.33
C SER A 107 8.08 6.53 -13.16
N LYS A 108 8.92 6.92 -14.11
CA LYS A 108 9.65 8.20 -14.06
C LYS A 108 8.65 9.36 -13.92
N GLY A 109 8.79 10.14 -12.84
CA GLY A 109 7.91 11.27 -12.53
C GLY A 109 6.59 10.93 -11.81
N ILE A 110 6.22 9.65 -11.69
CA ILE A 110 4.98 9.25 -11.01
C ILE A 110 5.28 8.74 -9.61
N ASN A 111 5.15 9.65 -8.65
CA ASN A 111 5.30 9.37 -7.23
C ASN A 111 4.06 8.69 -6.66
N ARG A 112 4.27 7.87 -5.62
CA ARG A 112 3.22 7.10 -4.94
C ARG A 112 3.25 7.41 -3.45
N TYR A 113 2.09 7.77 -2.90
CA TYR A 113 1.94 8.12 -1.49
C TYR A 113 0.80 7.34 -0.85
N ILE A 114 1.03 6.87 0.37
CA ILE A 114 0.00 6.34 1.25
C ILE A 114 -0.10 7.28 2.44
N LEU A 115 -1.29 7.78 2.75
CA LEU A 115 -1.54 8.58 3.95
C LEU A 115 -2.60 7.88 4.78
N PHE A 116 -2.52 7.99 6.10
CA PHE A 116 -3.54 7.43 6.98
C PHE A 116 -3.69 8.25 8.26
N SER A 117 -4.90 8.18 8.83
CA SER A 117 -5.21 8.71 10.15
C SER A 117 -6.17 7.78 10.88
N LYS A 118 -5.96 7.60 12.17
CA LYS A 118 -6.78 6.79 13.07
C LYS A 118 -7.41 7.73 14.09
N VAL A 119 -8.67 8.08 13.89
CA VAL A 119 -9.45 8.87 14.86
C VAL A 119 -9.74 8.04 16.11
N LYS A 120 -9.95 6.73 15.93
CA LYS A 120 -10.02 5.70 16.98
C LYS A 120 -9.34 4.43 16.44
N PRO A 121 -8.99 3.44 17.28
CA PRO A 121 -8.35 2.20 16.81
C PRO A 121 -9.05 1.54 15.62
N ASN A 122 -10.39 1.60 15.58
CA ASN A 122 -11.20 1.02 14.51
C ASN A 122 -11.87 2.06 13.58
N ARG A 123 -11.50 3.34 13.64
CA ARG A 123 -12.09 4.39 12.79
C ARG A 123 -11.01 5.30 12.26
N GLY A 124 -10.99 5.52 10.95
CA GLY A 124 -9.95 6.31 10.35
C GLY A 124 -10.15 6.54 8.86
N THR A 125 -9.09 6.99 8.22
CA THR A 125 -9.02 7.19 6.78
C THR A 125 -7.71 6.64 6.25
N VAL A 126 -7.75 6.00 5.09
CA VAL A 126 -6.58 5.67 4.28
C VAL A 126 -6.71 6.38 2.93
N ILE A 127 -5.62 6.98 2.46
CA ILE A 127 -5.55 7.69 1.19
C ILE A 127 -4.39 7.14 0.39
N TYR A 128 -4.59 6.96 -0.91
CA TYR A 128 -3.57 6.63 -1.87
C TYR A 128 -3.53 7.67 -2.98
N ILE A 129 -2.33 8.14 -3.32
CA ILE A 129 -2.12 9.15 -4.35
C ILE A 129 -1.03 8.68 -5.32
N GLU A 130 -1.31 8.75 -6.61
CA GLU A 130 -0.33 8.69 -7.70
C GLU A 130 -0.31 10.03 -8.44
N GLY A 131 0.87 10.59 -8.68
CA GLY A 131 1.00 11.82 -9.48
C GLY A 131 2.41 12.39 -9.46
N GLU A 132 2.54 13.59 -10.02
CA GLU A 132 3.82 14.31 -10.13
C GLU A 132 4.15 15.14 -8.88
N LEU A 133 3.28 15.10 -7.87
CA LEU A 133 3.47 15.83 -6.61
C LEU A 133 4.80 15.47 -5.97
N SER A 134 5.48 16.46 -5.44
CA SER A 134 6.67 16.27 -4.62
C SER A 134 6.29 15.91 -3.17
N PRO A 135 7.24 15.39 -2.36
CA PRO A 135 7.02 15.21 -0.94
C PRO A 135 6.58 16.49 -0.21
N ASP A 136 7.07 17.65 -0.62
CA ASP A 136 6.73 18.94 -0.02
C ASP A 136 5.30 19.37 -0.36
N ASP A 137 4.82 19.04 -1.56
CA ASP A 137 3.43 19.26 -1.96
C ASP A 137 2.47 18.42 -1.13
N ILE A 138 2.84 17.17 -0.81
CA ILE A 138 2.06 16.34 0.11
C ILE A 138 2.00 16.96 1.49
N MET A 139 3.10 17.53 1.99
CA MET A 139 3.10 18.25 3.27
C MET A 139 2.15 19.46 3.23
N LYS A 140 2.21 20.27 2.16
CA LYS A 140 1.28 21.39 1.99
C LYS A 140 -0.17 20.91 1.92
N LEU A 141 -0.46 19.81 1.24
CA LEU A 141 -1.82 19.26 1.16
C LEU A 141 -2.36 18.79 2.52
N CYS A 142 -1.49 18.22 3.37
CA CYS A 142 -1.85 17.68 4.69
C CYS A 142 -1.98 18.74 5.79
N TYR A 143 -1.24 19.84 5.69
CA TYR A 143 -1.14 20.87 6.74
C TYR A 143 -1.71 22.24 6.32
N ALA A 144 -2.38 22.34 5.16
CA ALA A 144 -3.08 23.54 4.70
C ALA A 144 -4.56 23.54 5.05
#